data_AF-A0A6A5YV57-F1
#
_entry.id   AF-A0A6A5YV57-F1
#
_cell.length_a   1.000
_cell.length_b   1.000
_cell.length_c   1.000
_cell.angle_alpha   90.00
_cell.angle_beta   90.00
_cell.angle_gamma   90.00
#
_symmetry.space_group_name_H-M   'P 1'
#
loop_
_entity.id
_entity.type
_entity.pdbx_description
1 polymer ?
#
loop_
_entity_poly.entity_id
_entity_poly.type
_entity_poly.pdbx_seq_one_letter_code
_entity_poly.pdbx_strand_id
1 'polypeptide(L)'
;MPHEEPLPFWLVNVPRDQWPSECPEFLRDVGEKDRRIIGTRDEEYTRLTWDQVTELVRINRVDKFHRVPSDLRRYRRFTHRLVKEYGSITNFIVNERLHWKTMTPKGRPFEFEDDIKVLYNDWPYGLDPKIVHLVIWTKFELEEEPGTDNLTTAAREGIENYVRQTFHSKLKQERVVWFKNWTSLKSVHAIEHFHVMLYDPDPAFIQGITNGDVPMSEKFE
;
A
#
# COMPACT_ATOMS: atom_id res chain seq x y z
N MET A 1 -23.06 23.93 -25.97
CA MET A 1 -21.98 22.98 -26.30
C MET A 1 -22.61 21.60 -26.35
N PRO A 2 -22.28 20.73 -27.32
CA PRO A 2 -22.85 19.39 -27.33
C PRO A 2 -22.42 18.70 -26.04
N HIS A 3 -23.36 18.06 -25.35
CA HIS A 3 -23.06 17.18 -24.23
C HIS A 3 -22.26 16.00 -24.79
N GLU A 4 -20.92 16.07 -24.76
CA GLU A 4 -20.10 14.88 -24.96
C GLU A 4 -20.51 13.88 -23.88
N GLU A 5 -20.93 12.68 -24.31
CA GLU A 5 -21.21 11.61 -23.38
C GLU A 5 -19.96 11.36 -22.53
N PRO A 6 -20.11 11.17 -21.21
CA PRO A 6 -18.97 10.95 -20.34
C PRO A 6 -18.22 9.70 -20.81
N LEU A 7 -16.90 9.82 -20.92
CA LEU A 7 -16.05 8.70 -21.32
C LEU A 7 -16.30 7.49 -20.41
N PRO A 8 -16.35 6.26 -20.96
CA PRO A 8 -16.26 5.05 -20.16
C PRO A 8 -15.07 5.13 -19.20
N PHE A 9 -15.26 4.74 -17.93
CA PHE A 9 -14.25 4.91 -16.88
C PHE A 9 -12.86 4.34 -17.27
N TRP A 10 -12.83 3.25 -18.03
CA TRP A 10 -11.61 2.56 -18.45
C TRP A 10 -10.83 3.28 -19.57
N LEU A 11 -11.40 4.33 -20.16
CA LEU A 11 -10.76 5.24 -21.12
C LEU A 11 -10.21 6.52 -20.46
N VAL A 12 -10.60 6.82 -19.23
CA VAL A 12 -10.13 8.02 -18.51
C VAL A 12 -8.64 7.89 -18.21
N ASN A 13 -7.90 9.00 -18.37
CA ASN A 13 -6.42 9.07 -18.28
C ASN A 13 -5.67 8.17 -19.28
N VAL A 14 -6.32 7.68 -20.34
CA VAL A 14 -5.66 6.94 -21.43
C VAL A 14 -5.53 7.85 -22.66
N PRO A 15 -4.31 8.03 -23.22
CA PRO A 15 -4.12 8.74 -24.48
C PRO A 15 -5.00 8.16 -25.60
N ARG A 16 -5.58 9.03 -26.43
CA ARG A 16 -6.60 8.64 -27.43
C ARG A 16 -6.08 7.62 -28.46
N ASP A 17 -4.81 7.72 -28.80
CA ASP A 17 -4.08 6.79 -29.68
C ASP A 17 -3.84 5.41 -29.05
N GLN A 18 -4.08 5.27 -27.74
CA GLN A 18 -3.91 4.02 -26.97
C GLN A 18 -5.24 3.43 -26.49
N TRP A 19 -6.37 3.96 -26.94
CA TRP A 19 -7.68 3.48 -26.52
C TRP A 19 -7.90 2.04 -26.98
N PRO A 20 -8.18 1.10 -26.05
CA PRO A 20 -8.53 -0.25 -26.43
C PRO A 20 -9.93 -0.27 -27.06
N SER A 21 -10.19 -1.24 -27.93
CA SER A 21 -11.49 -1.41 -28.57
C SER A 21 -12.61 -1.83 -27.61
N GLU A 22 -12.24 -2.37 -26.45
CA GLU A 22 -13.14 -2.84 -25.41
C GLU A 22 -12.53 -2.66 -24.01
N CYS A 23 -13.35 -2.80 -22.96
CA CYS A 23 -12.87 -2.74 -21.58
C CYS A 23 -11.81 -3.83 -21.34
N PRO A 24 -10.58 -3.45 -20.93
CA PRO A 24 -9.51 -4.41 -20.67
C PRO A 24 -9.90 -5.46 -19.63
N GLU A 25 -9.46 -6.70 -19.82
CA GLU A 25 -9.77 -7.84 -18.93
C GLU A 25 -9.54 -7.51 -17.44
N PHE A 26 -8.42 -6.85 -17.12
CA PHE A 26 -8.06 -6.46 -15.75
C PHE A 26 -8.95 -5.38 -15.12
N LEU A 27 -9.91 -4.81 -15.86
CA LEU A 27 -10.89 -3.81 -15.40
C LEU A 27 -12.35 -4.28 -15.52
N ARG A 28 -12.64 -5.45 -16.13
CA ARG A 28 -14.03 -5.87 -16.38
C ARG A 28 -14.82 -6.07 -15.09
N ASP A 29 -14.20 -6.71 -14.12
CA ASP A 29 -14.86 -7.15 -12.88
C ASP A 29 -14.50 -6.30 -11.65
N VAL A 30 -13.96 -5.09 -11.86
CA VAL A 30 -13.67 -4.19 -10.74
C VAL A 30 -14.95 -3.60 -10.17
N GLY A 31 -15.00 -3.51 -8.83
CA GLY A 31 -16.15 -2.99 -8.10
C GLY A 31 -16.40 -1.50 -8.35
N GLU A 32 -17.59 -1.03 -7.95
CA GLU A 32 -18.05 0.35 -8.20
C GLU A 32 -17.09 1.41 -7.65
N LYS A 33 -16.49 1.17 -6.48
CA LYS A 33 -15.47 2.06 -5.89
C LYS A 33 -14.31 2.30 -6.85
N ASP A 34 -13.77 1.24 -7.43
CA ASP A 34 -12.63 1.31 -8.34
C ASP A 34 -13.04 1.93 -9.67
N ARG A 35 -14.22 1.59 -10.19
CA ARG A 35 -14.77 2.22 -11.41
C ARG A 35 -14.86 3.73 -11.24
N ARG A 36 -15.35 4.20 -10.09
CA ARG A 36 -15.45 5.62 -9.77
C ARG A 36 -14.08 6.28 -9.68
N ILE A 37 -13.13 5.66 -8.97
CA ILE A 37 -11.77 6.23 -8.82
C ILE A 37 -11.06 6.29 -10.17
N ILE A 38 -11.03 5.18 -10.93
CA ILE A 38 -10.36 5.12 -12.24
C ILE A 38 -11.03 6.07 -13.24
N GLY A 39 -12.34 6.27 -13.14
CA GLY A 39 -13.09 7.21 -13.97
C GLY A 39 -12.90 8.68 -13.61
N THR A 40 -12.12 9.03 -12.59
CA THR A 40 -11.75 10.41 -12.28
C THR A 40 -10.48 10.80 -13.05
N ARG A 41 -10.45 12.01 -13.61
CA ARG A 41 -9.24 12.53 -14.25
C ARG A 41 -8.15 12.76 -13.22
N ASP A 42 -6.89 12.47 -13.58
CA ASP A 42 -5.76 12.68 -12.66
C ASP A 42 -5.65 14.14 -12.23
N GLU A 43 -5.98 15.10 -13.11
CA GLU A 43 -5.95 16.54 -12.79
C GLU A 43 -7.02 16.96 -11.78
N GLU A 44 -8.09 16.17 -11.63
CA GLU A 44 -9.16 16.38 -10.65
C GLU A 44 -8.83 15.69 -9.31
N TYR A 45 -7.82 14.82 -9.28
CA TYR A 45 -7.42 14.13 -8.07
C TYR A 45 -6.55 15.01 -7.17
N THR A 46 -6.98 15.18 -5.92
CA THR A 46 -6.19 15.88 -4.89
C THR A 46 -5.47 14.87 -4.01
N ARG A 47 -4.14 14.97 -3.94
CA ARG A 47 -3.30 14.16 -3.05
C ARG A 47 -3.55 14.53 -1.58
N LEU A 48 -3.54 13.53 -0.71
CA LEU A 48 -3.71 13.73 0.73
C LEU A 48 -2.47 14.38 1.35
N THR A 49 -2.69 15.46 2.10
CA THR A 49 -1.64 16.14 2.87
C THR A 49 -1.27 15.33 4.11
N TRP A 50 -0.15 15.66 4.75
CA TRP A 50 0.27 15.01 6.00
C TRP A 50 -0.80 15.11 7.09
N ASP A 51 -1.37 16.30 7.30
CA ASP A 51 -2.42 16.51 8.31
C ASP A 51 -3.65 15.64 8.03
N GLN A 52 -4.08 15.54 6.77
CA GLN A 52 -5.19 14.66 6.40
C GLN A 52 -4.87 13.18 6.63
N VAL A 53 -3.64 12.75 6.30
CA VAL A 53 -3.18 11.36 6.54
C VAL A 53 -3.21 11.05 8.03
N THR A 54 -2.61 11.91 8.87
CA THR A 54 -2.57 11.71 10.32
C THR A 54 -3.98 11.69 10.91
N GLU A 55 -4.88 12.58 10.46
CA GLU A 55 -6.26 12.60 10.91
C GLU A 55 -6.99 11.30 10.52
N LEU A 56 -6.89 10.86 9.26
CA LEU A 56 -7.53 9.61 8.80
C LEU A 56 -7.07 8.39 9.60
N VAL A 57 -5.79 8.30 9.93
CA VAL A 57 -5.30 7.23 10.81
C VAL A 57 -5.84 7.38 12.23
N ARG A 58 -5.83 8.60 12.78
CA ARG A 58 -6.33 8.89 14.13
C ARG A 58 -7.79 8.49 14.31
N ILE A 59 -8.64 8.74 13.32
CA ILE A 59 -10.06 8.38 13.34
C ILE A 59 -10.34 6.97 12.76
N ASN A 60 -9.29 6.18 12.50
CA ASN A 60 -9.38 4.85 11.91
C ASN A 60 -10.23 4.80 10.63
N ARG A 61 -10.04 5.75 9.71
CA ARG A 61 -10.70 5.82 8.39
C ARG A 61 -9.74 5.48 7.25
N VAL A 62 -8.97 4.40 7.45
CA VAL A 62 -8.00 3.89 6.48
C VAL A 62 -8.65 3.47 5.16
N ASP A 63 -9.96 3.21 5.16
CA ASP A 63 -10.77 2.97 3.96
C ASP A 63 -10.72 4.11 2.95
N LYS A 64 -10.42 5.34 3.39
CA LYS A 64 -10.32 6.56 2.57
C LYS A 64 -9.01 6.70 1.82
N PHE A 65 -8.00 5.91 2.18
CA PHE A 65 -6.77 5.92 1.41
C PHE A 65 -6.99 5.25 0.05
N HIS A 66 -6.74 6.01 -1.01
CA HIS A 66 -6.90 5.57 -2.40
C HIS A 66 -5.66 5.95 -3.18
N ARG A 67 -5.41 5.25 -4.28
CA ARG A 67 -4.37 5.62 -5.25
C ARG A 67 -4.88 6.75 -6.15
N VAL A 68 -3.95 7.44 -6.80
CA VAL A 68 -4.27 8.29 -7.95
C VAL A 68 -4.99 7.44 -9.00
N PRO A 69 -5.97 7.97 -9.76
CA PRO A 69 -6.76 7.19 -10.72
C PRO A 69 -5.92 6.36 -11.70
N SER A 70 -4.93 6.98 -12.35
CA SER A 70 -4.00 6.27 -13.24
C SER A 70 -3.19 5.18 -12.53
N ASP A 71 -2.69 5.44 -11.32
CA ASP A 71 -1.95 4.45 -10.52
C ASP A 71 -2.85 3.30 -10.07
N LEU A 72 -4.13 3.53 -9.77
CA LEU A 72 -5.08 2.45 -9.48
C LEU A 72 -5.29 1.56 -10.71
N ARG A 73 -5.42 2.16 -11.89
CA ARG A 73 -5.53 1.42 -13.16
C ARG A 73 -4.28 0.57 -13.41
N ARG A 74 -3.09 1.14 -13.24
CA ARG A 74 -1.80 0.43 -13.39
C ARG A 74 -1.65 -0.69 -12.35
N TYR A 75 -2.02 -0.43 -11.10
CA TYR A 75 -2.07 -1.45 -10.05
C TYR A 75 -2.97 -2.63 -10.44
N ARG A 76 -4.18 -2.38 -10.95
CA ARG A 76 -5.09 -3.45 -11.39
C ARG A 76 -4.48 -4.29 -12.51
N ARG A 77 -3.89 -3.65 -13.52
CA ARG A 77 -3.15 -4.32 -14.60
C ARG A 77 -2.02 -5.18 -14.04
N PHE A 78 -1.24 -4.63 -13.12
CA PHE A 78 -0.12 -5.31 -12.48
C PHE A 78 -0.59 -6.54 -11.69
N THR A 79 -1.60 -6.40 -10.82
CA THR A 79 -2.12 -7.53 -10.03
C THR A 79 -2.70 -8.63 -10.90
N HIS A 80 -3.39 -8.26 -12.00
CA HIS A 80 -3.91 -9.23 -12.96
C HIS A 80 -2.80 -10.04 -13.61
N ARG A 81 -1.70 -9.38 -14.00
CA ARG A 81 -0.51 -10.03 -14.54
C ARG A 81 0.16 -10.94 -13.50
N LEU A 82 0.33 -10.47 -12.26
CA LEU A 82 0.94 -11.26 -11.20
C LEU A 82 0.18 -12.57 -10.93
N VAL A 83 -1.15 -12.53 -10.91
CA VAL A 83 -1.96 -13.75 -10.73
C VAL A 83 -1.73 -14.72 -11.89
N LYS A 84 -1.59 -14.24 -13.13
CA LYS A 84 -1.30 -15.10 -14.29
C LYS A 84 0.12 -15.68 -14.27
N GLU A 85 1.12 -14.91 -13.86
CA GLU A 85 2.53 -15.30 -13.92
C GLU A 85 2.99 -16.11 -12.69
N TYR A 86 2.53 -15.72 -11.50
CA TYR A 86 2.99 -16.30 -10.22
C TYR A 86 1.90 -17.14 -9.53
N GLY A 87 0.71 -17.24 -10.12
CA GLY A 87 -0.47 -17.93 -9.56
C GLY A 87 -1.18 -17.13 -8.45
N SER A 88 -0.46 -16.30 -7.70
CA SER A 88 -1.05 -15.40 -6.69
C SER A 88 -0.13 -14.21 -6.39
N ILE A 89 -0.71 -13.13 -5.85
CA ILE A 89 0.06 -11.97 -5.36
C ILE A 89 0.96 -12.39 -4.18
N THR A 90 0.48 -13.26 -3.30
CA THR A 90 1.27 -13.81 -2.19
C THR A 90 2.56 -14.46 -2.68
N ASN A 91 2.48 -15.33 -3.69
CA ASN A 91 3.66 -15.99 -4.25
C ASN A 91 4.67 -14.98 -4.79
N PHE A 92 4.20 -13.94 -5.48
CA PHE A 92 5.07 -12.86 -5.93
C PHE A 92 5.74 -12.15 -4.74
N ILE A 93 4.98 -11.75 -3.71
CA ILE A 93 5.56 -11.07 -2.55
C ILE A 93 6.62 -11.94 -1.86
N VAL A 94 6.34 -13.21 -1.57
CA VAL A 94 7.31 -14.10 -0.90
C VAL A 94 8.57 -14.27 -1.75
N ASN A 95 8.41 -14.59 -3.03
CA ASN A 95 9.53 -15.02 -3.87
C ASN A 95 10.32 -13.85 -4.47
N GLU A 96 9.67 -12.74 -4.82
CA GLU A 96 10.28 -11.61 -5.54
C GLU A 96 10.53 -10.36 -4.67
N ARG A 97 9.78 -10.19 -3.57
CA ARG A 97 9.94 -9.02 -2.68
C ARG A 97 10.64 -9.39 -1.38
N LEU A 98 10.16 -10.41 -0.68
CA LEU A 98 10.64 -10.77 0.65
C LEU A 98 11.89 -11.65 0.60
N HIS A 99 11.96 -12.59 -0.35
CA HIS A 99 13.02 -13.60 -0.46
C HIS A 99 13.22 -14.40 0.84
N TRP A 100 12.15 -14.62 1.61
CA TRP A 100 12.19 -15.45 2.80
C TRP A 100 12.20 -16.93 2.42
N LYS A 101 13.24 -17.65 2.87
CA LYS A 101 13.35 -19.10 2.66
C LYS A 101 12.30 -19.90 3.44
N THR A 102 11.83 -19.35 4.55
CA THR A 102 10.80 -19.91 5.40
C THR A 102 9.93 -18.79 5.95
N MET A 103 8.63 -19.08 6.10
CA MET A 103 7.65 -18.20 6.73
C MET A 103 7.56 -18.41 8.24
N THR A 104 8.28 -19.40 8.81
CA THR A 104 8.29 -19.61 10.25
C THR A 104 9.11 -18.51 10.94
N PRO A 105 8.54 -17.78 11.91
CA PRO A 105 9.29 -16.81 12.69
C PRO A 105 10.35 -17.52 13.54
N LYS A 106 11.50 -16.87 13.71
CA LYS A 106 12.62 -17.33 14.53
C LYS A 106 12.34 -17.21 16.03
N GLY A 107 11.52 -16.24 16.42
CA GLY A 107 11.17 -16.00 17.82
C GLY A 107 9.82 -15.33 18.00
N ARG A 108 9.68 -14.63 19.12
CA ARG A 108 8.46 -13.87 19.44
C ARG A 108 8.32 -12.64 18.53
N PRO A 109 7.10 -12.06 18.42
CA PRO A 109 6.89 -10.82 17.69
C PRO A 109 7.91 -9.74 18.04
N PHE A 110 8.52 -9.13 17.02
CA PHE A 110 9.52 -8.07 17.13
C PHE A 110 10.83 -8.42 17.86
N GLU A 111 11.12 -9.71 18.09
CA GLU A 111 12.35 -10.15 18.77
C GLU A 111 13.56 -10.27 17.83
N PHE A 112 13.34 -10.68 16.56
CA PHE A 112 14.39 -10.85 15.56
C PHE A 112 14.11 -10.05 14.30
N GLU A 113 15.09 -9.27 13.86
CA GLU A 113 15.01 -8.48 12.62
C GLU A 113 14.80 -9.38 11.38
N ASP A 114 15.34 -10.61 11.39
CA ASP A 114 15.18 -11.59 10.31
C ASP A 114 13.72 -11.95 9.99
N ASP A 115 12.79 -11.67 10.93
CA ASP A 115 11.35 -11.94 10.81
C ASP A 115 10.55 -10.74 10.31
N ILE A 116 11.23 -9.62 10.04
CA ILE A 116 10.63 -8.37 9.60
C ILE A 116 11.33 -7.88 8.33
N LYS A 117 10.56 -7.33 7.39
CA LYS A 117 11.13 -6.63 6.23
C LYS A 117 10.45 -5.29 6.02
N VAL A 118 11.26 -4.24 5.90
CA VAL A 118 10.79 -2.89 5.60
C VAL A 118 11.00 -2.64 4.11
N LEU A 119 9.92 -2.43 3.38
CA LEU A 119 9.95 -2.16 1.94
C LEU A 119 9.13 -0.91 1.64
N TYR A 120 9.37 -0.30 0.48
CA TYR A 120 8.41 0.63 -0.07
C TYR A 120 7.09 -0.08 -0.36
N ASN A 121 5.99 0.65 -0.24
CA ASN A 121 4.74 0.18 -0.82
C ASN A 121 4.88 0.17 -2.35
N ASP A 122 4.72 -1.01 -2.95
CA ASP A 122 4.84 -1.19 -4.40
C ASP A 122 3.90 -0.32 -5.21
N TRP A 123 2.76 0.04 -4.64
CA TRP A 123 1.76 0.89 -5.27
C TRP A 123 1.22 1.83 -4.21
N PRO A 124 1.94 2.93 -3.91
CA PRO A 124 1.61 3.84 -2.82
C PRO A 124 0.26 4.54 -3.08
N TYR A 125 -0.32 5.07 -2.01
CA TYR A 125 -1.55 5.86 -2.13
C TYR A 125 -1.28 7.24 -2.77
N GLY A 126 -2.36 7.94 -3.14
CA GLY A 126 -2.28 9.31 -3.66
C GLY A 126 -1.99 10.31 -2.56
N LEU A 127 -0.74 10.33 -2.12
CA LEU A 127 -0.23 11.14 -1.01
C LEU A 127 0.58 12.32 -1.53
N ASP A 128 0.74 13.35 -0.70
CA ASP A 128 1.76 14.40 -0.90
C ASP A 128 3.12 13.75 -1.22
N PRO A 129 3.86 14.19 -2.26
CA PRO A 129 5.14 13.61 -2.65
C PRO A 129 6.21 13.56 -1.55
N LYS A 130 6.08 14.37 -0.49
CA LYS A 130 6.96 14.31 0.69
C LYS A 130 6.66 13.15 1.62
N ILE A 131 5.54 12.45 1.44
CA ILE A 131 5.14 11.33 2.29
C ILE A 131 5.68 10.04 1.70
N VAL A 132 6.61 9.40 2.42
CA VAL A 132 7.10 8.07 2.08
C VAL A 132 6.16 7.02 2.66
N HIS A 133 5.62 6.14 1.80
CA HIS A 133 4.73 5.05 2.21
C HIS A 133 5.48 3.72 2.21
N LEU A 134 5.73 3.20 3.40
CA LEU A 134 6.38 1.92 3.63
C LEU A 134 5.37 0.83 4.01
N VAL A 135 5.79 -0.42 3.80
CA VAL A 135 5.12 -1.63 4.27
C VAL A 135 6.10 -2.41 5.12
N ILE A 136 5.69 -2.72 6.34
CA ILE A 136 6.44 -3.54 7.28
C ILE A 136 5.82 -4.93 7.25
N TRP A 137 6.52 -5.89 6.66
CA TRP A 137 6.10 -7.27 6.55
C TRP A 137 6.60 -8.08 7.73
N THR A 138 5.77 -8.97 8.28
CA THR A 138 6.13 -9.81 9.43
C THR A 138 5.91 -11.30 9.13
N LYS A 139 6.77 -12.18 9.65
CA LYS A 139 6.55 -13.64 9.64
C LYS A 139 5.59 -14.12 10.72
N PHE A 140 5.36 -13.30 11.74
CA PHE A 140 4.44 -13.57 12.84
C PHE A 140 3.12 -12.83 12.64
N GLU A 141 2.08 -13.33 13.31
CA GLU A 141 0.76 -12.73 13.27
C GLU A 141 0.69 -11.42 14.06
N LEU A 142 -0.15 -10.50 13.58
CA LEU A 142 -0.50 -9.28 14.29
C LEU A 142 -1.91 -9.46 14.84
N GLU A 143 -1.98 -10.04 16.04
CA GLU A 143 -3.21 -10.51 16.68
C GLU A 143 -4.30 -9.43 16.76
N GLU A 144 -5.52 -9.81 16.43
CA GLU A 144 -6.72 -8.97 16.47
C GLU A 144 -7.71 -9.49 17.51
N GLU A 145 -8.48 -8.58 18.10
CA GLU A 145 -9.58 -8.91 19.00
C GLU A 145 -10.66 -9.69 18.23
N PRO A 146 -11.12 -10.85 18.75
CA PRO A 146 -12.03 -11.73 18.03
C PRO A 146 -13.29 -11.03 17.50
N GLY A 147 -13.56 -11.20 16.21
CA GLY A 147 -14.75 -10.61 15.56
C GLY A 147 -14.63 -9.11 15.25
N THR A 148 -13.43 -8.54 15.33
CA THR A 148 -13.15 -7.13 14.99
C THR A 148 -11.92 -7.02 14.09
N ASP A 149 -11.69 -5.84 13.50
CA ASP A 149 -10.42 -5.50 12.81
C ASP A 149 -9.43 -4.74 13.75
N ASN A 150 -9.66 -4.76 15.07
CA ASN A 150 -8.81 -4.07 16.02
C ASN A 150 -7.70 -5.00 16.53
N LEU A 151 -6.46 -4.50 16.54
CA LEU A 151 -5.36 -5.20 17.19
C LEU A 151 -5.60 -5.39 18.68
N THR A 152 -5.14 -6.51 19.23
CA THR A 152 -5.05 -6.70 20.68
C THR A 152 -4.13 -5.65 21.30
N THR A 153 -4.30 -5.35 22.58
CA THR A 153 -3.44 -4.38 23.29
C THR A 153 -1.96 -4.75 23.17
N ALA A 154 -1.62 -6.04 23.33
CA ALA A 154 -0.25 -6.52 23.23
C ALA A 154 0.33 -6.35 21.80
N ALA A 155 -0.44 -6.67 20.76
CA ALA A 155 0.00 -6.49 19.38
C ALA A 155 0.21 -5.01 19.03
N ARG A 156 -0.71 -4.14 19.47
CA ARG A 156 -0.60 -2.68 19.29
C ARG A 156 0.64 -2.12 19.99
N GLU A 157 0.87 -2.47 21.26
CA GLU A 157 2.06 -2.04 22.01
C GLU A 157 3.36 -2.54 21.35
N GLY A 158 3.37 -3.77 20.83
CA GLY A 158 4.50 -4.32 20.07
C GLY A 158 4.84 -3.47 18.84
N ILE A 159 3.84 -3.14 18.03
CA ILE A 159 4.02 -2.26 16.85
C ILE A 159 4.49 -0.87 17.27
N GLU A 160 3.86 -0.27 18.29
CA GLU A 160 4.23 1.08 18.76
C GLU A 160 5.68 1.14 19.24
N ASN A 161 6.14 0.12 19.97
CA ASN A 161 7.52 0.01 20.42
C ASN A 161 8.48 -0.20 19.25
N TYR A 162 8.15 -1.08 18.30
CA TYR A 162 8.95 -1.29 17.10
C TYR A 162 9.08 -0.01 16.26
N VAL A 163 7.96 0.68 16.01
CA VAL A 163 7.95 1.95 15.25
C VAL A 163 8.79 3.00 15.97
N ARG A 164 8.69 3.08 17.30
CA ARG A 164 9.48 4.02 18.10
C ARG A 164 10.98 3.75 17.99
N GLN A 165 11.41 2.51 18.16
CA GLN A 165 12.81 2.14 18.09
C GLN A 165 13.39 2.34 16.68
N THR A 166 12.60 2.00 15.65
CA THR A 166 13.05 1.99 14.26
C THR A 166 13.09 3.39 13.65
N PHE A 167 12.05 4.21 13.88
CA PHE A 167 11.89 5.49 13.17
C PHE A 167 12.17 6.72 14.04
N HIS A 168 11.88 6.68 15.36
CA HIS A 168 12.04 7.88 16.20
C HIS A 168 13.49 8.22 16.57
N SER A 169 14.44 7.35 16.24
CA SER A 169 15.88 7.67 16.34
C SER A 169 16.31 8.74 15.32
N LYS A 170 15.58 8.89 14.21
CA LYS A 170 15.87 9.82 13.10
C LYS A 170 14.76 10.82 12.81
N LEU A 171 13.52 10.52 13.22
CA LEU A 171 12.35 11.33 12.94
C LEU A 171 11.60 11.70 14.22
N LYS A 172 11.07 12.92 14.27
CA LYS A 172 10.18 13.34 15.35
C LYS A 172 8.88 12.52 15.35
N GLN A 173 8.24 12.44 16.51
CA GLN A 173 7.02 11.65 16.67
C GLN A 173 5.90 12.10 15.74
N GLU A 174 5.74 13.41 15.56
CA GLU A 174 4.70 13.98 14.69
C GLU A 174 4.90 13.71 13.19
N ARG A 175 6.04 13.14 12.78
CA ARG A 175 6.38 12.84 11.37
C ARG A 175 6.26 11.37 11.01
N VAL A 176 5.74 10.54 11.92
CA VAL A 176 5.56 9.12 11.71
C VAL A 176 4.15 8.74 12.09
N VAL A 177 3.46 8.03 11.21
CA VAL A 177 2.17 7.42 11.52
C VAL A 177 2.16 6.01 10.98
N TRP A 178 1.49 5.10 11.68
CA TRP A 178 1.33 3.73 11.25
C TRP A 178 -0.12 3.31 11.33
N PHE A 179 -0.52 2.39 10.46
CA PHE A 179 -1.85 1.79 10.47
C PHE A 179 -1.80 0.39 9.89
N LYS A 180 -2.76 -0.43 10.29
CA LYS A 180 -2.99 -1.74 9.67
C LYS A 180 -4.25 -1.63 8.81
N ASN A 181 -4.20 -2.15 7.58
CA ASN A 181 -5.40 -2.26 6.78
C ASN A 181 -6.33 -3.31 7.40
N TRP A 182 -7.63 -3.03 7.43
CA TRP A 182 -8.66 -4.01 7.78
C TRP A 182 -8.60 -5.21 6.85
N THR A 183 -9.10 -6.35 7.32
CA THR A 183 -9.07 -7.59 6.53
C THR A 183 -9.70 -7.40 5.16
N SER A 184 -10.84 -6.70 5.07
CA SER A 184 -11.54 -6.41 3.80
C SER A 184 -10.76 -5.54 2.79
N LEU A 185 -9.69 -4.87 3.22
CA LEU A 185 -8.89 -3.96 2.38
C LEU A 185 -7.52 -4.55 1.99
N LYS A 186 -7.08 -5.63 2.64
CA LYS A 186 -5.80 -6.28 2.32
C LYS A 186 -5.89 -6.96 0.96
N SER A 187 -4.86 -6.77 0.12
CA SER A 187 -4.72 -7.56 -1.12
C SER A 187 -3.89 -8.84 -0.92
N VAL A 188 -3.18 -8.94 0.21
CA VAL A 188 -2.36 -10.10 0.60
C VAL A 188 -2.77 -10.50 2.01
N HIS A 189 -3.60 -11.53 2.13
CA HIS A 189 -4.07 -12.03 3.43
C HIS A 189 -3.10 -13.01 4.08
N ALA A 190 -2.26 -13.66 3.27
CA ALA A 190 -1.41 -14.76 3.72
C ALA A 190 -0.12 -14.30 4.42
N ILE A 191 0.19 -13.00 4.40
CA ILE A 191 1.38 -12.45 5.06
C ILE A 191 0.95 -11.18 5.78
N GLU A 192 1.17 -11.17 7.09
CA GLU A 192 0.84 -10.02 7.91
C GLU A 192 1.78 -8.85 7.62
N HIS A 193 1.18 -7.67 7.63
CA HIS A 193 1.89 -6.42 7.40
C HIS A 193 1.10 -5.25 7.98
N PHE A 194 1.83 -4.18 8.28
CA PHE A 194 1.25 -2.89 8.56
C PHE A 194 1.98 -1.82 7.75
N HIS A 195 1.34 -0.66 7.62
CA HIS A 195 1.87 0.46 6.88
C HIS A 195 2.48 1.48 7.82
N VAL A 196 3.59 2.07 7.39
CA VAL A 196 4.19 3.23 8.04
C VAL A 196 4.30 4.33 7.01
N MET A 197 3.83 5.53 7.35
CA MET A 197 4.00 6.73 6.54
C MET A 197 4.90 7.71 7.28
N LEU A 198 5.86 8.27 6.55
CA LEU A 198 6.88 9.17 7.06
C LEU A 198 6.80 10.50 6.31
N TYR A 199 6.77 11.61 7.04
CA TYR A 199 6.75 12.94 6.42
C TYR A 199 8.15 13.52 6.25
N ASP A 200 8.53 13.75 4.99
CA ASP A 200 9.77 14.39 4.57
C ASP A 200 11.02 13.80 5.26
N PRO A 201 11.21 12.46 5.22
CA PRO A 201 12.36 11.82 5.84
C PRO A 201 13.64 12.03 5.01
N ASP A 202 14.80 11.94 5.67
CA ASP A 202 16.09 11.92 4.98
C ASP A 202 16.15 10.72 4.00
N PRO A 203 16.38 10.93 2.69
CA PRO A 203 16.48 9.85 1.72
C PRO A 203 17.54 8.80 2.08
N ALA A 204 18.66 9.20 2.70
CA ALA A 204 19.71 8.28 3.10
C ALA A 204 19.25 7.34 4.23
N PHE A 205 18.41 7.85 5.14
CA PHE A 205 17.78 7.02 6.17
C PHE A 205 16.84 5.99 5.52
N ILE A 206 16.02 6.41 4.55
CA ILE A 206 15.10 5.49 3.85
C ILE A 206 15.87 4.43 3.07
N GLN A 207 16.91 4.81 2.35
CA GLN A 207 17.76 3.86 1.63
C GLN A 207 18.38 2.81 2.57
N GLY A 208 18.81 3.23 3.77
CA GLY A 208 19.37 2.32 4.76
C GLY A 208 18.35 1.32 5.30
N ILE A 209 17.18 1.78 5.73
CA ILE A 209 16.14 0.91 6.33
C ILE A 209 15.49 -0.02 5.31
N THR A 210 15.34 0.41 4.05
CA THR A 210 14.77 -0.44 2.99
C THR A 210 15.83 -1.27 2.26
N ASN A 211 17.11 -1.16 2.63
CA ASN A 211 18.24 -1.79 1.96
C ASN A 211 18.26 -1.50 0.44
N GLY A 212 17.99 -0.25 0.06
CA GLY A 212 17.95 0.19 -1.33
C GLY A 212 16.75 -0.34 -2.15
N ASP A 213 15.69 -0.81 -1.49
CA ASP A 213 14.45 -1.18 -2.18
C ASP A 213 13.84 0.00 -2.95
N VAL A 214 13.09 -0.33 -3.99
CA VAL A 214 12.34 0.60 -4.83
C VAL A 214 10.96 0.00 -5.14
N PRO A 215 9.89 0.83 -5.16
CA PRO A 215 8.54 0.34 -5.37
C PRO A 215 8.34 -0.22 -6.78
N MET A 216 7.50 -1.25 -6.92
CA MET A 216 7.20 -1.81 -8.24
C MET A 216 6.50 -0.81 -9.19
N SER A 217 5.81 0.21 -8.69
CA SER A 217 5.21 1.29 -9.50
C SER A 217 6.23 2.11 -10.29
N GLU A 218 7.51 2.11 -9.88
CA GLU A 218 8.60 2.76 -10.61
C GLU A 218 9.29 1.83 -11.61
N LYS A 219 9.18 0.50 -11.42
CA LYS A 219 9.79 -0.50 -12.31
C LYS A 219 8.88 -0.91 -13.48
N PHE A 220 7.57 -0.78 -13.32
CA PHE A 220 6.59 -1.30 -14.27
C PHE A 220 5.68 -0.19 -14.78
N GLU A 221 5.71 0.07 -16.09
CA GLU A 221 4.83 1.01 -16.78
C GLU A 221 3.38 0.49 -16.96
#